data_AF-A0A2A5M3D7-F1
#
_entry.id   AF-A0A2A5M3D7-F1
#
_cell.length_a   1.000
_cell.length_b   1.000
_cell.length_c   1.000
_cell.angle_alpha   90.00
_cell.angle_beta   90.00
_cell.angle_gamma   90.00
#
_symmetry.space_group_name_H-M   'P 1'
#
loop_
_entity.id
_entity.type
_entity.pdbx_description
1 polymer ?
#
loop_
_entity_poly.entity_id
_entity_poly.type
_entity_poly.pdbx_seq_one_letter_code
_entity_poly.pdbx_strand_id
1 'polypeptide(L)'
;TSYKSCMLTAFIVSLITPMDLSKDSVYQERLKAGLVKDAGAILHGEDKPGAKLSVGIFLITVLAVVLYATAISSNIKWIDPVVVPRDAAIMSFLLTAATLITWLCKVEPGKILDTSVFKSGMTACVCVFGVAWLGNTFVAGHEASIKEVAGDWVKQTPAMLAVAFFFASMLLYSQAATAKAIVPVIITALGISATNPHDSYMLVACFAAVSA
;
A
#
# COMPACT_ATOMS: atom_id res chain seq x y z
N THR A 1 8.74 -5.03 14.47
CA THR A 1 8.56 -6.32 15.19
C THR A 1 7.81 -7.37 14.37
N SER A 2 6.88 -7.01 13.46
CA SER A 2 6.10 -8.00 12.68
C SER A 2 6.88 -8.91 11.74
N TYR A 3 7.94 -8.45 11.05
CA TYR A 3 8.60 -9.29 10.03
C TYR A 3 9.21 -10.56 10.61
N LYS A 4 9.96 -10.45 11.72
CA LYS A 4 10.61 -11.61 12.36
C LYS A 4 9.56 -12.61 12.88
N SER A 5 8.47 -12.11 13.47
CA SER A 5 7.36 -12.94 13.94
C SER A 5 6.64 -13.64 12.77
N CYS A 6 6.37 -12.94 11.66
CA CYS A 6 5.78 -13.54 10.46
C CYS A 6 6.68 -14.62 9.87
N MET A 7 8.00 -14.40 9.81
CA MET A 7 8.96 -15.39 9.32
C MET A 7 9.04 -16.61 10.25
N LEU A 8 9.02 -16.41 11.56
CA LEU A 8 9.03 -17.51 12.54
C LEU A 8 7.75 -18.35 12.44
N THR A 9 6.58 -17.70 12.35
CA THR A 9 5.29 -18.38 12.19
C THR A 9 5.23 -19.14 10.87
N ALA A 10 5.66 -18.52 9.76
CA ALA A 10 5.71 -19.20 8.46
C ALA A 10 6.62 -20.43 8.49
N PHE A 11 7.77 -20.34 9.16
CA PHE A 11 8.70 -21.46 9.33
C PHE A 11 8.10 -22.60 10.16
N ILE A 12 7.48 -22.29 11.31
CA ILE A 12 6.84 -23.29 12.18
C ILE A 12 5.67 -23.97 11.47
N VAL A 13 4.80 -23.21 10.80
CA VAL A 13 3.65 -23.75 10.05
C VAL A 13 4.11 -24.61 8.88
N SER A 14 5.19 -24.23 8.19
CA SER A 14 5.77 -25.01 7.09
C SER A 14 6.35 -26.37 7.56
N LEU A 15 6.88 -26.43 8.80
CA LEU A 15 7.44 -27.66 9.36
C LEU A 15 6.37 -28.59 9.97
N ILE A 16 5.34 -28.03 10.62
CA ILE A 16 4.34 -28.80 11.36
C ILE A 16 3.17 -29.21 10.47
N THR A 17 2.78 -28.36 9.51
CA THR A 17 1.63 -28.63 8.65
C THR A 17 2.10 -29.20 7.32
N PRO A 18 1.71 -30.43 6.94
CA PRO A 18 1.95 -30.95 5.61
C PRO A 18 1.02 -30.25 4.61
N MET A 19 1.32 -29.00 4.25
CA MET A 19 0.59 -28.20 3.25
C MET A 19 0.99 -28.57 1.82
N ASP A 20 1.28 -29.85 1.59
CA ASP A 20 1.67 -30.33 0.28
C ASP A 20 0.40 -30.54 -0.54
N LEU A 21 0.05 -29.54 -1.34
CA LEU A 21 -1.17 -29.55 -2.16
C LEU A 21 -1.25 -30.80 -3.05
N SER A 22 -0.10 -31.36 -3.44
CA SER A 22 0.01 -32.59 -4.20
C SER A 22 -0.56 -33.83 -3.49
N LYS A 23 -0.62 -33.82 -2.15
CA LYS A 23 -1.12 -34.93 -1.31
C LYS A 23 -2.53 -34.70 -0.80
N ASP A 24 -3.12 -33.54 -1.08
CA ASP A 24 -4.48 -33.21 -0.66
C ASP A 24 -5.51 -34.01 -1.47
N SER A 25 -6.30 -34.83 -0.79
CA SER A 25 -7.34 -35.68 -1.40
C SER A 25 -8.38 -34.87 -2.20
N VAL A 26 -8.78 -33.69 -1.72
CA VAL A 26 -9.74 -32.81 -2.38
C VAL A 26 -9.11 -32.20 -3.63
N TYR A 27 -7.84 -31.82 -3.58
CA TYR A 27 -7.11 -31.34 -4.76
C TYR A 27 -7.00 -32.43 -5.83
N GLN A 28 -6.62 -33.66 -5.45
CA GLN A 28 -6.48 -34.79 -6.37
C GLN A 28 -7.81 -35.20 -7.00
N GLU A 29 -8.90 -35.20 -6.23
CA GLU A 29 -10.25 -35.44 -6.76
C GLU A 29 -10.66 -34.34 -7.74
N ARG A 30 -10.42 -33.07 -7.42
CA ARG A 30 -10.74 -31.94 -8.30
C ARG A 30 -9.87 -31.91 -9.56
N LEU A 31 -8.61 -32.32 -9.48
CA LEU A 31 -7.71 -32.45 -10.62
C LEU A 31 -8.18 -33.57 -11.56
N LYS A 32 -8.52 -34.75 -11.02
CA LYS A 32 -9.08 -35.87 -11.80
C LYS A 32 -10.43 -35.55 -12.42
N ALA A 33 -11.27 -34.78 -11.72
CA ALA A 33 -12.55 -34.30 -12.22
C ALA A 33 -12.41 -33.14 -13.24
N GLY A 34 -11.19 -32.66 -13.52
CA GLY A 34 -10.95 -31.56 -14.45
C GLY A 34 -11.41 -30.18 -13.96
N LEU A 35 -11.76 -30.06 -12.67
CA LEU A 35 -12.23 -28.82 -12.05
C LEU A 35 -11.08 -27.85 -11.72
N VAL A 36 -9.85 -28.35 -11.70
CA VAL A 36 -8.63 -27.56 -11.43
C VAL A 36 -7.59 -27.88 -12.51
N LYS A 37 -6.94 -26.84 -13.04
CA LYS A 37 -5.86 -27.00 -14.01
C LYS A 37 -4.59 -27.47 -13.30
N ASP A 38 -3.89 -28.42 -13.89
CA ASP A 38 -2.61 -28.93 -13.40
C ASP A 38 -1.58 -27.79 -13.33
N ALA A 39 -1.01 -27.55 -12.15
CA ALA A 39 -0.01 -26.49 -11.94
C ALA A 39 1.29 -26.76 -12.71
N GLY A 40 1.66 -28.04 -12.89
CA GLY A 40 2.80 -28.47 -13.69
C GLY A 40 2.59 -28.22 -15.18
N ALA A 41 1.38 -28.43 -15.70
CA ALA A 41 1.06 -28.10 -17.09
C ALA A 41 1.08 -26.59 -17.37
N ILE A 42 0.83 -25.75 -16.37
CA ILE A 42 0.94 -24.29 -16.46
C ILE A 42 2.41 -23.84 -16.38
N LEU A 43 3.20 -24.46 -15.49
CA LEU A 43 4.64 -24.15 -15.30
C LEU A 43 5.52 -24.64 -16.45
N HIS A 44 5.12 -25.73 -17.12
CA HIS A 44 5.81 -26.30 -18.28
C HIS A 44 5.16 -25.92 -19.62
N GLY A 45 4.18 -25.02 -19.61
CA GLY A 45 3.61 -24.48 -20.83
C GLY A 45 4.62 -23.65 -21.60
N GLU A 46 4.53 -23.63 -22.93
CA GLU A 46 5.34 -22.71 -23.73
C GLU A 46 5.01 -21.26 -23.37
N ASP A 47 6.06 -20.47 -23.14
CA ASP A 47 5.95 -19.04 -22.91
C ASP A 47 5.21 -18.38 -24.08
N LYS A 48 4.23 -17.54 -23.75
CA LYS A 48 3.56 -16.73 -24.77
C LYS A 48 4.58 -15.81 -25.47
N PRO A 49 4.42 -15.54 -26.77
CA PRO A 49 5.26 -14.58 -27.47
C PRO A 49 5.17 -13.21 -26.75
N GLY A 50 6.32 -12.67 -26.36
CA GLY A 50 6.41 -11.42 -25.60
C GLY A 50 6.53 -11.57 -24.07
N ALA A 51 6.44 -12.78 -23.50
CA ALA A 51 6.57 -12.98 -22.06
C ALA A 51 7.90 -12.42 -21.50
N LYS A 52 9.03 -12.81 -22.09
CA LYS A 52 10.37 -12.33 -21.68
C LYS A 52 10.54 -10.82 -21.86
N LEU A 53 9.97 -10.26 -22.94
CA LEU A 53 10.01 -8.82 -23.21
C LEU A 53 9.22 -8.06 -22.14
N SER A 54 8.03 -8.55 -21.77
CA SER A 54 7.20 -7.92 -20.73
C SER A 54 7.90 -7.87 -19.37
N VAL A 55 8.58 -8.96 -19.00
CA VAL A 55 9.37 -9.04 -17.76
C VAL A 55 10.55 -8.07 -17.82
N GLY A 56 11.24 -8.00 -18.96
CA GLY A 56 12.34 -7.04 -19.17
C GLY A 56 11.89 -5.59 -18.98
N ILE A 57 10.78 -5.19 -19.62
CA ILE A 57 10.20 -3.85 -19.47
C ILE A 57 9.85 -3.58 -18.01
N PHE A 58 9.19 -4.53 -17.34
CA PHE A 58 8.81 -4.39 -15.93
C PHE A 58 10.02 -4.17 -15.02
N LEU A 59 11.07 -4.99 -15.15
CA LEU A 59 12.28 -4.86 -14.34
C LEU A 59 13.01 -3.53 -14.56
N ILE A 60 13.12 -3.09 -15.82
CA ILE A 60 13.70 -1.79 -16.16
C ILE A 60 12.90 -0.66 -15.53
N THR A 61 11.56 -0.72 -15.59
CA THR A 61 10.70 0.27 -14.96
C THR A 61 10.86 0.32 -13.45
N VAL A 62 10.91 -0.84 -12.78
CA VAL A 62 11.14 -0.90 -11.32
C VAL A 62 12.48 -0.25 -10.95
N LEU A 63 13.54 -0.55 -11.70
CA LEU A 63 14.85 0.09 -11.49
C LEU A 63 14.78 1.61 -11.72
N ALA A 64 14.12 2.06 -12.79
CA ALA A 64 13.95 3.49 -13.07
C ALA A 64 13.19 4.21 -11.95
N VAL A 65 12.13 3.60 -11.41
CA VAL A 65 11.38 4.14 -10.27
C VAL A 65 12.27 4.28 -9.03
N VAL A 66 13.04 3.25 -8.70
CA VAL A 66 13.93 3.27 -7.52
C VAL A 66 15.02 4.33 -7.69
N LEU A 67 15.64 4.41 -8.87
CA LEU A 67 16.66 5.42 -9.17
C LEU A 67 16.09 6.83 -9.09
N TYR A 68 14.90 7.05 -9.66
CA TYR A 68 14.24 8.35 -9.59
C TYR A 68 13.88 8.74 -8.15
N ALA A 69 13.25 7.84 -7.39
CA ALA A 69 12.88 8.07 -5.99
C ALA A 69 14.12 8.37 -5.12
N THR A 70 15.25 7.76 -5.46
CA THR A 70 16.56 7.98 -4.84
C THR A 70 17.12 9.36 -5.22
N ALA A 71 17.06 9.74 -6.49
CA ALA A 71 17.57 11.03 -6.98
C ALA A 71 16.82 12.24 -6.38
N ILE A 72 15.51 12.13 -6.16
CA ILE A 72 14.67 13.18 -5.53
C ILE A 72 14.67 13.11 -3.99
N SER A 73 15.40 12.16 -3.39
CA SER A 73 15.42 11.97 -1.94
C SER A 73 16.18 13.10 -1.23
N SER A 74 15.72 13.50 -0.04
CA SER A 74 16.36 14.53 0.78
C SER A 74 17.80 14.20 1.20
N ASN A 75 18.18 12.91 1.15
CA ASN A 75 19.53 12.46 1.51
C ASN A 75 20.53 12.62 0.35
N ILE A 76 20.06 12.61 -0.90
CA ILE A 76 20.92 12.58 -2.09
C ILE A 76 20.79 13.87 -2.90
N LYS A 77 19.56 14.38 -3.06
CA LYS A 77 19.24 15.67 -3.70
C LYS A 77 19.92 15.89 -5.06
N TRP A 78 19.91 14.89 -5.93
CA TRP A 78 20.43 15.06 -7.29
C TRP A 78 19.50 15.90 -8.18
N ILE A 79 18.21 15.97 -7.83
CA ILE A 79 17.21 16.77 -8.54
C ILE A 79 16.54 17.71 -7.53
N ASP A 80 16.84 18.99 -7.63
CA ASP A 80 16.29 20.09 -6.81
C ASP A 80 16.19 21.36 -7.68
N PRO A 81 15.02 22.00 -7.83
CA PRO A 81 13.72 21.66 -7.23
C PRO A 81 13.06 20.44 -7.87
N VAL A 82 12.38 19.65 -7.02
CA VAL A 82 11.60 18.49 -7.46
C VAL A 82 10.33 18.97 -8.17
N VAL A 83 10.31 18.92 -9.50
CA VAL A 83 9.16 19.31 -10.32
C VAL A 83 8.07 18.22 -10.34
N VAL A 84 8.47 16.95 -10.36
CA VAL A 84 7.54 15.81 -10.36
C VAL A 84 7.63 15.09 -9.01
N PRO A 85 6.58 15.18 -8.16
CA PRO A 85 6.56 14.48 -6.88
C PRO A 85 6.66 12.96 -7.06
N ARG A 86 7.16 12.27 -6.02
CA ARG A 86 7.39 10.82 -6.02
C ARG A 86 6.17 10.03 -6.51
N ASP A 87 4.99 10.31 -6.00
CA ASP A 87 3.77 9.56 -6.31
C ASP A 87 3.39 9.70 -7.79
N ALA A 88 3.48 10.93 -8.33
CA ALA A 88 3.22 11.22 -9.74
C ALA A 88 4.25 10.53 -10.66
N ALA A 89 5.51 10.49 -10.24
CA ALA A 89 6.56 9.79 -10.97
C ALA A 89 6.35 8.27 -10.99
N ILE A 90 6.01 7.67 -9.84
CA ILE A 90 5.70 6.23 -9.78
C ILE A 90 4.54 5.89 -10.71
N MET A 91 3.44 6.67 -10.65
CA MET A 91 2.29 6.45 -11.53
C MET A 91 2.67 6.59 -13.01
N SER A 92 3.41 7.63 -13.38
CA SER A 92 3.80 7.86 -14.78
C SER A 92 4.70 6.75 -15.32
N PHE A 93 5.69 6.28 -14.54
CA PHE A 93 6.55 5.17 -14.94
C PHE A 93 5.78 3.85 -15.09
N LEU A 94 4.92 3.51 -14.14
CA LEU A 94 4.14 2.26 -14.18
C LEU A 94 3.10 2.26 -15.30
N LEU A 95 2.43 3.39 -15.56
CA LEU A 95 1.49 3.52 -16.69
C LEU A 95 2.22 3.47 -18.05
N THR A 96 3.40 4.09 -18.14
CA THR A 96 4.25 4.01 -19.34
C THR A 96 4.67 2.57 -19.58
N ALA A 97 5.09 1.84 -18.55
CA ALA A 97 5.44 0.44 -18.65
C ALA A 97 4.26 -0.43 -19.10
N ALA A 98 3.08 -0.23 -18.51
CA ALA A 98 1.87 -0.94 -18.90
C ALA A 98 1.52 -0.68 -20.38
N THR A 99 1.69 0.57 -20.84
CA THR A 99 1.48 0.96 -22.25
C THR A 99 2.48 0.27 -23.17
N LEU A 100 3.78 0.30 -22.82
CA LEU A 100 4.84 -0.35 -23.58
C LEU A 100 4.67 -1.87 -23.64
N ILE A 101 4.31 -2.52 -22.53
CA ILE A 101 4.02 -3.96 -22.49
C ILE A 101 2.84 -4.27 -23.40
N THR A 102 1.75 -3.52 -23.28
CA THR A 102 0.54 -3.75 -24.10
C THR A 102 0.84 -3.58 -25.59
N TRP A 103 1.59 -2.54 -25.95
CA TRP A 103 1.94 -2.23 -27.33
C TRP A 103 2.97 -3.21 -27.92
N LEU A 104 4.11 -3.41 -27.26
CA LEU A 104 5.23 -4.21 -27.78
C LEU A 104 4.98 -5.71 -27.67
N CYS A 105 4.24 -6.18 -26.66
CA CYS A 105 3.87 -7.58 -26.53
C CYS A 105 2.53 -7.90 -27.24
N LYS A 106 1.93 -6.93 -27.93
CA LYS A 106 0.67 -7.06 -28.69
C LYS A 106 -0.45 -7.66 -27.85
N VAL A 107 -0.56 -7.22 -26.59
CA VAL A 107 -1.62 -7.66 -25.69
C VAL A 107 -2.94 -7.02 -26.12
N GLU A 108 -3.98 -7.82 -26.26
CA GLU A 108 -5.32 -7.32 -26.54
C GLU A 108 -5.88 -6.61 -25.29
N PRO A 109 -6.14 -5.28 -25.33
CA PRO A 109 -6.50 -4.53 -24.12
C PRO A 109 -7.77 -5.03 -23.43
N GLY A 110 -8.75 -5.49 -24.21
CA GLY A 110 -10.01 -6.04 -23.66
C GLY A 110 -9.78 -7.26 -22.77
N LYS A 111 -8.78 -8.10 -23.10
CA LYS A 111 -8.45 -9.30 -22.31
C LYS A 111 -7.78 -8.98 -20.97
N ILE A 112 -7.21 -7.79 -20.80
CA ILE A 112 -6.56 -7.38 -19.55
C ILE A 112 -7.60 -7.34 -18.42
N LEU A 113 -8.79 -6.79 -18.72
CA LEU A 113 -9.90 -6.67 -17.77
C LEU A 113 -10.40 -8.04 -17.29
N ASP A 114 -10.25 -9.07 -18.11
CA ASP A 114 -10.68 -10.43 -17.80
C ASP A 114 -9.67 -11.23 -16.97
N THR A 115 -8.44 -10.75 -16.83
CA THR A 115 -7.43 -11.42 -16.03
C THR A 115 -7.80 -11.42 -14.55
N SER A 116 -7.52 -12.53 -13.86
CA SER A 116 -7.73 -12.65 -12.42
C SER A 116 -6.91 -11.61 -11.64
N VAL A 117 -5.72 -11.26 -12.12
CA VAL A 117 -4.85 -10.24 -11.52
C VAL A 117 -5.51 -8.86 -11.59
N PHE A 118 -6.04 -8.45 -12.73
CA PHE A 118 -6.72 -7.16 -12.87
C PHE A 118 -8.00 -7.11 -12.03
N LYS A 119 -8.84 -8.15 -12.08
CA LYS A 119 -10.07 -8.23 -11.27
C LYS A 119 -9.80 -8.17 -9.77
N SER A 120 -8.81 -8.93 -9.30
CA SER A 120 -8.36 -8.92 -7.90
C SER A 120 -7.81 -7.55 -7.51
N GLY A 121 -6.94 -6.97 -8.35
CA GLY A 121 -6.37 -5.64 -8.14
C GLY A 121 -7.43 -4.55 -8.04
N MET A 122 -8.38 -4.51 -8.97
CA MET A 122 -9.48 -3.55 -8.95
C MET A 122 -10.37 -3.71 -7.72
N THR A 123 -10.66 -4.95 -7.31
CA THR A 123 -11.41 -5.22 -6.07
C THR A 123 -10.67 -4.67 -4.86
N ALA A 124 -9.36 -4.94 -4.75
CA ALA A 124 -8.53 -4.42 -3.68
C ALA A 124 -8.48 -2.88 -3.67
N CYS A 125 -8.34 -2.25 -4.84
CA CYS A 125 -8.39 -0.79 -4.98
C CYS A 125 -9.71 -0.23 -4.45
N VAL A 126 -10.85 -0.81 -4.86
CA VAL A 126 -12.17 -0.37 -4.39
C VAL A 126 -12.32 -0.57 -2.87
N CYS A 127 -11.82 -1.66 -2.31
CA CYS A 127 -11.84 -1.87 -0.86
C CYS A 127 -11.02 -0.81 -0.11
N VAL A 128 -9.77 -0.56 -0.53
CA VAL A 128 -8.88 0.40 0.13
C VAL A 128 -9.40 1.84 -0.03
N PHE A 129 -9.77 2.23 -1.26
CA PHE A 129 -10.33 3.56 -1.51
C PHE A 129 -11.68 3.74 -0.83
N GLY A 130 -12.54 2.71 -0.81
CA GLY A 130 -13.85 2.77 -0.16
C GLY A 130 -13.74 3.02 1.34
N VAL A 131 -12.87 2.28 2.04
CA VAL A 131 -12.64 2.47 3.48
C VAL A 131 -12.01 3.85 3.74
N ALA A 132 -10.98 4.23 3.00
CA ALA A 132 -10.32 5.53 3.17
C ALA A 132 -11.28 6.69 2.88
N TRP A 133 -12.14 6.58 1.87
CA TRP A 133 -13.13 7.60 1.52
C TRP A 133 -14.20 7.72 2.60
N LEU A 134 -14.78 6.62 3.07
CA LEU A 134 -15.76 6.65 4.16
C LEU A 134 -15.16 7.27 5.42
N GLY A 135 -13.93 6.90 5.79
CA GLY A 135 -13.22 7.52 6.91
C GLY A 135 -13.02 9.02 6.71
N ASN A 136 -12.58 9.45 5.52
CA ASN A 136 -12.38 10.86 5.22
C ASN A 136 -13.69 11.66 5.23
N THR A 137 -14.79 11.11 4.70
CA THR A 137 -16.12 11.73 4.74
C THR A 137 -16.65 11.83 6.16
N PHE A 138 -16.48 10.79 6.98
CA PHE A 138 -16.87 10.81 8.39
C PHE A 138 -16.13 11.90 9.16
N VAL A 139 -14.80 11.96 9.02
CA VAL A 139 -13.94 12.96 9.67
C VAL A 139 -14.30 14.37 9.21
N ALA A 140 -14.48 14.58 7.90
CA ALA A 140 -14.87 15.89 7.36
C ALA A 140 -16.25 16.34 7.86
N GLY A 141 -17.22 15.43 7.97
CA GLY A 141 -18.57 15.73 8.48
C GLY A 141 -18.61 16.09 9.96
N HIS A 142 -17.62 15.65 10.75
CA HIS A 142 -17.54 15.88 12.19
C HIS A 142 -16.30 16.69 12.59
N GLU A 143 -15.67 17.36 11.63
CA GLU A 143 -14.37 18.01 11.84
C GLU A 143 -14.39 19.01 13.01
N ALA A 144 -15.47 19.79 13.13
CA ALA A 144 -15.64 20.76 14.22
C ALA A 144 -15.68 20.09 15.59
N SER A 145 -16.53 19.07 15.78
CA SER A 145 -16.65 18.34 17.05
C SER A 145 -15.37 17.56 17.37
N ILE A 146 -14.72 16.97 16.36
CA ILE A 146 -13.43 16.30 16.54
C ILE A 146 -12.36 17.31 17.00
N LYS A 147 -12.30 18.50 16.40
CA LYS A 147 -11.37 19.57 16.79
C LYS A 147 -11.63 20.10 18.20
N GLU A 148 -12.90 20.26 18.58
CA GLU A 148 -13.28 20.73 19.92
C GLU A 148 -12.85 19.72 20.99
N VAL A 149 -13.26 18.45 20.87
CA VAL A 149 -12.90 17.40 21.82
C VAL A 149 -11.39 17.16 21.85
N ALA A 150 -10.74 17.10 20.69
CA ALA A 150 -9.29 16.90 20.62
C ALA A 150 -8.53 18.11 21.19
N GLY A 151 -8.98 19.34 20.93
CA GLY A 151 -8.37 20.56 21.44
C GLY A 151 -8.38 20.61 22.97
N ASP A 152 -9.50 20.25 23.58
CA ASP A 152 -9.64 20.23 25.04
C ASP A 152 -8.83 19.10 25.69
N TRP A 153 -8.81 17.92 25.07
CA TRP A 153 -8.07 16.77 25.59
C TRP A 153 -6.57 16.93 25.47
N VAL A 154 -6.08 17.47 24.36
CA VAL A 154 -4.64 17.62 24.13
C VAL A 154 -4.04 18.71 25.04
N LYS A 155 -4.80 19.78 25.33
CA LYS A 155 -4.39 20.79 26.31
C LYS A 155 -4.29 20.24 27.73
N GLN A 156 -5.19 19.32 28.10
CA GLN A 156 -5.24 18.74 29.45
C GLN A 156 -4.30 17.54 29.62
N THR A 157 -4.13 16.73 28.59
CA THR A 157 -3.29 15.53 28.62
C THR A 157 -2.70 15.24 27.24
N PRO A 158 -1.46 15.68 26.97
CA PRO A 158 -0.76 15.48 25.70
C PRO A 158 -0.73 14.01 25.20
N ALA A 159 -0.72 13.04 26.12
CA ALA A 159 -0.71 11.61 25.79
C ALA A 159 -2.01 11.11 25.12
N MET A 160 -3.14 11.82 25.28
CA MET A 160 -4.42 11.46 24.63
C MET A 160 -4.37 11.63 23.11
N LEU A 161 -3.40 12.40 22.60
CA LEU A 161 -3.16 12.56 21.17
C LEU A 161 -2.85 11.22 20.48
N ALA A 162 -2.10 10.34 21.16
CA ALA A 162 -1.77 9.01 20.63
C ALA A 162 -3.01 8.12 20.52
N VAL A 163 -3.95 8.23 21.46
CA VAL A 163 -5.22 7.48 21.45
C VAL A 163 -6.11 7.94 20.30
N ALA A 164 -6.19 9.25 20.05
CA ALA A 164 -6.91 9.80 18.91
C ALA A 164 -6.29 9.34 17.57
N PHE A 165 -4.97 9.32 17.46
CA PHE A 165 -4.24 8.79 16.30
C PHE A 165 -4.52 7.31 16.06
N PHE A 166 -4.56 6.51 17.12
CA PHE A 166 -4.89 5.08 17.08
C PHE A 166 -6.31 4.82 16.56
N PHE A 167 -7.32 5.52 17.10
CA PHE A 167 -8.69 5.33 16.65
C PHE A 167 -8.89 5.80 15.21
N ALA A 168 -8.24 6.90 14.82
CA ALA A 168 -8.36 7.39 13.47
C ALA A 168 -7.59 6.52 12.46
N SER A 169 -6.48 5.87 12.85
CA SER A 169 -5.81 4.89 11.99
C SER A 169 -6.65 3.63 11.80
N MET A 170 -7.38 3.20 12.82
CA MET A 170 -8.37 2.12 12.70
C MET A 170 -9.49 2.48 11.71
N LEU A 171 -9.96 3.73 11.70
CA LEU A 171 -11.01 4.16 10.77
C LEU A 171 -10.52 4.29 9.32
N LEU A 172 -9.26 4.71 9.12
CA LEU A 172 -8.70 4.98 7.80
C LEU A 172 -7.91 3.81 7.22
N TYR A 173 -7.62 2.76 8.01
CA TYR A 173 -6.87 1.55 7.63
C TYR A 173 -5.53 1.80 6.91
N SER A 174 -5.00 3.02 6.98
CA SER A 174 -3.81 3.45 6.23
C SER A 174 -3.01 4.46 7.04
N GLN A 175 -1.76 4.09 7.35
CA GLN A 175 -0.86 4.93 8.14
C GLN A 175 -0.60 6.28 7.46
N ALA A 176 -0.35 6.25 6.15
CA ALA A 176 -0.06 7.43 5.36
C ALA A 176 -1.30 8.32 5.18
N ALA A 177 -2.48 7.73 4.95
CA ALA A 177 -3.72 8.51 4.81
C ALA A 177 -4.12 9.16 6.14
N THR A 178 -3.99 8.43 7.24
CA THR A 178 -4.27 8.94 8.60
C THR A 178 -3.35 10.09 8.96
N ALA A 179 -2.04 9.93 8.76
CA ALA A 179 -1.08 11.00 9.01
C ALA A 179 -1.38 12.24 8.14
N LYS A 180 -1.66 12.04 6.85
CA LYS A 180 -1.98 13.14 5.92
C LYS A 180 -3.27 13.88 6.29
N ALA A 181 -4.26 13.18 6.83
CA ALA A 181 -5.54 13.77 7.24
C ALA A 181 -5.46 14.54 8.56
N ILE A 182 -4.74 14.01 9.57
CA ILE A 182 -4.86 14.51 10.95
C ILE A 182 -3.69 15.41 11.37
N VAL A 183 -2.47 15.17 10.86
CA VAL A 183 -1.30 16.00 11.20
C VAL A 183 -1.55 17.51 10.98
N PRO A 184 -2.17 17.96 9.87
CA PRO A 184 -2.47 19.38 9.66
C PRO A 184 -3.44 19.97 10.69
N VAL A 185 -4.44 19.19 11.10
CA VAL A 185 -5.44 19.59 12.10
C VAL A 185 -4.76 19.82 13.45
N ILE A 186 -3.84 18.93 13.84
CA ILE A 186 -3.10 19.05 15.11
C ILE A 186 -2.13 20.22 15.10
N ILE A 187 -1.39 20.41 14.01
CA ILE A 187 -0.49 21.56 13.87
C ILE A 187 -1.26 22.86 14.11
N THR A 188 -2.47 22.96 13.59
CA THR A 188 -3.33 24.13 13.77
C THR A 188 -3.89 24.21 15.20
N ALA A 189 -4.37 23.10 15.78
CA ALA A 189 -4.95 23.07 17.12
C ALA A 189 -3.94 23.36 18.24
N LEU A 190 -2.70 22.91 18.07
CA LEU A 190 -1.59 23.17 18.98
C LEU A 190 -0.83 24.47 18.67
N GLY A 191 -1.16 25.15 17.58
CA GLY A 191 -0.45 26.35 17.15
C GLY A 191 1.03 26.10 16.83
N ILE A 192 1.38 24.87 16.41
CA ILE A 192 2.76 24.51 16.07
C ILE A 192 3.17 25.31 14.85
N SER A 193 4.24 26.08 14.98
CA SER A 193 4.79 26.87 13.88
C SER A 193 6.31 26.87 13.94
N ALA A 194 6.95 27.41 12.89
CA ALA A 194 8.40 27.60 12.89
C ALA A 194 8.88 28.52 14.04
N THR A 195 8.01 29.40 14.55
CA THR A 195 8.30 30.32 15.67
C THR A 195 7.84 29.77 17.03
N ASN A 196 7.04 28.70 17.06
CA ASN A 196 6.64 28.01 18.28
C ASN A 196 6.65 26.47 18.08
N PRO A 197 7.83 25.83 18.11
CA PRO A 197 7.97 24.40 17.84
C PRO A 197 7.80 23.52 19.08
N HIS A 198 7.50 24.07 20.26
CA HIS A 198 7.60 23.37 21.53
C HIS A 198 6.82 22.06 21.59
N ASP A 199 5.67 21.94 20.90
CA ASP A 199 4.83 20.74 20.91
C ASP A 199 5.04 19.82 19.68
N SER A 200 6.01 20.13 18.81
CA SER A 200 6.27 19.35 17.59
C SER A 200 6.71 17.91 17.86
N TYR A 201 7.36 17.63 18.99
CA TYR A 201 7.78 16.28 19.39
C TYR A 201 6.58 15.33 19.57
N MET A 202 5.39 15.87 19.89
CA MET A 202 4.17 15.08 20.06
C MET A 202 3.71 14.44 18.75
N LEU A 203 3.92 15.12 17.61
CA LEU A 203 3.59 14.58 16.29
C LEU A 203 4.44 13.34 15.97
N VAL A 204 5.73 13.39 16.31
CA VAL A 204 6.67 12.28 16.11
C VAL A 204 6.35 11.13 17.08
N ALA A 205 6.07 11.45 18.35
CA ALA A 205 5.73 10.45 19.37
C ALA A 205 4.43 9.71 19.05
N CYS A 206 3.42 10.41 18.53
CA CYS A 206 2.12 9.81 18.20
C CYS A 206 2.12 9.05 16.86
N PHE A 207 3.12 9.25 15.98
CA PHE A 207 3.18 8.55 14.70
C PHE A 207 3.19 7.01 14.84
N ALA A 208 3.80 6.49 15.92
CA ALA A 208 3.77 5.06 16.24
C ALA A 208 2.34 4.55 16.50
N ALA A 209 1.44 5.38 17.01
CA ALA A 209 0.05 5.01 17.28
C ALA A 209 -0.77 4.81 15.98
N VAL A 210 -0.31 5.36 14.86
CA VAL A 210 -0.90 5.12 13.54
C VAL A 210 -0.56 3.74 12.99
N SER A 211 0.35 3.00 13.65
CA SER A 211 0.78 1.67 13.20
C SER A 211 -0.11 0.51 13.63
N ALA A 212 -1.29 0.81 14.17
CA ALA A 212 -2.29 -0.17 14.59
C ALA A 212 -3.05 -0.80 13.40
#